data_AF-A0A7R9P1V8-F1
#
_entry.id   AF-A0A7R9P1V8-F1
#
_cell.length_a   1.000
_cell.length_b   1.000
_cell.length_c   1.000
_cell.angle_alpha   90.00
_cell.angle_beta   90.00
_cell.angle_gamma   90.00
#
_symmetry.space_group_name_H-M   'P 1'
#
loop_
_entity.id
_entity.type
_entity.pdbx_description
1 polymer ?
#
loop_
_entity_poly.entity_id
_entity_poly.type
_entity_poly.pdbx_seq_one_letter_code
_entity_poly.pdbx_strand_id
1 'polypeptide(L)'
;MSDERKTAIRVPKLYIAASKIAKAVKENGKSLKQLVFSDKYKHYNIKGLYGLVSETLSRGTILDILLEKTEILTREEYLNKDPWIVRVLVTELLWRKKRLLSGASRVQTVLLYEPKLKAELKTAEDSNFNVLETGDM
;
A
#
# COMPACT_ATOMS: atom_id res chain seq x y z
N MET A 1 -12.24 -21.30 -34.06
CA MET A 1 -11.45 -20.40 -33.20
C MET A 1 -12.24 -20.13 -31.93
N SER A 2 -11.82 -20.69 -30.81
CA SER A 2 -12.42 -20.40 -29.50
C SER A 2 -11.89 -19.05 -29.02
N ASP A 3 -12.79 -18.08 -28.86
CA ASP A 3 -12.48 -16.76 -28.33
C ASP A 3 -12.20 -16.89 -26.82
N GLU A 4 -10.93 -17.16 -26.50
CA GLU A 4 -10.44 -17.32 -25.14
C GLU A 4 -10.42 -15.93 -24.48
N ARG A 5 -11.53 -15.54 -23.85
CA ARG A 5 -11.61 -14.34 -23.02
C ARG A 5 -10.63 -14.48 -21.86
N LYS A 6 -9.39 -14.01 -22.05
CA LYS A 6 -8.36 -13.89 -21.01
C LYS A 6 -8.92 -13.06 -19.87
N THR A 7 -9.38 -13.72 -18.81
CA THR A 7 -9.92 -13.02 -17.63
C THR A 7 -8.77 -12.35 -16.91
N ALA A 8 -8.83 -11.03 -16.78
CA ALA A 8 -7.81 -10.27 -16.06
C ALA A 8 -7.67 -10.80 -14.62
N ILE A 9 -6.43 -11.09 -14.21
CA ILE A 9 -6.13 -11.55 -12.85
C ILE A 9 -6.49 -10.42 -11.88
N ARG A 10 -7.41 -10.71 -10.97
CA ARG A 10 -7.88 -9.73 -9.98
C ARG A 10 -6.89 -9.62 -8.82
N VAL A 11 -6.79 -8.42 -8.26
CA VAL A 11 -6.02 -8.18 -7.04
C VAL A 11 -6.61 -9.03 -5.89
N PRO A 12 -5.76 -9.68 -5.07
CA PRO A 12 -6.22 -10.46 -3.92
C PRO A 12 -7.19 -9.68 -3.03
N LYS A 13 -8.28 -10.35 -2.62
CA LYS A 13 -9.37 -9.74 -1.83
C LYS A 13 -8.89 -9.08 -0.54
N LEU A 14 -7.82 -9.61 0.08
CA LEU A 14 -7.23 -9.05 1.30
C LEU A 14 -6.74 -7.61 1.10
N TYR A 15 -6.05 -7.33 -0.02
CA TYR A 15 -5.52 -5.99 -0.30
C TYR A 15 -6.65 -5.02 -0.60
N ILE A 16 -7.68 -5.46 -1.33
CA ILE A 16 -8.89 -4.64 -1.60
C ILE A 16 -9.64 -4.34 -0.29
N ALA A 17 -9.73 -5.31 0.62
CA ALA A 17 -10.34 -5.09 1.93
C ALA A 17 -9.52 -4.07 2.74
N ALA A 18 -8.19 -4.25 2.80
CA ALA A 18 -7.29 -3.36 3.50
C ALA A 18 -7.35 -1.93 2.95
N SER A 19 -7.35 -1.73 1.62
CA SER A 19 -7.39 -0.40 1.02
C SER A 19 -8.68 0.35 1.36
N LYS A 20 -9.83 -0.35 1.31
CA LYS A 20 -11.13 0.21 1.69
C LYS A 20 -11.19 0.60 3.17
N ILE A 21 -10.62 -0.22 4.06
CA ILE A 21 -10.59 0.09 5.49
C ILE A 21 -9.64 1.26 5.76
N ALA A 22 -8.42 1.23 5.22
CA ALA A 22 -7.43 2.31 5.39
C ALA A 22 -8.02 3.66 4.94
N LYS A 23 -8.63 3.69 3.74
CA LYS A 23 -9.37 4.85 3.23
C LYS A 23 -10.45 5.32 4.22
N ALA A 24 -11.30 4.40 4.68
CA ALA A 24 -12.40 4.74 5.57
C ALA A 24 -11.94 5.26 6.95
N VAL A 25 -10.81 4.78 7.46
CA VAL A 25 -10.22 5.30 8.70
C VAL A 25 -9.64 6.70 8.47
N LYS A 26 -8.82 6.87 7.44
CA LYS A 26 -8.10 8.14 7.21
C LYS A 26 -9.02 9.26 6.74
N GLU A 27 -9.93 8.99 5.82
CA GLU A 27 -10.75 10.03 5.18
C GLU A 27 -12.10 10.25 5.89
N ASN A 28 -12.68 9.21 6.49
CA ASN A 28 -14.01 9.29 7.12
C ASN A 28 -13.96 9.19 8.66
N GLY A 29 -12.77 9.18 9.28
CA GLY A 29 -12.61 9.13 10.73
C GLY A 29 -13.16 7.88 11.41
N LYS A 30 -13.40 6.79 10.67
CA LYS A 30 -13.98 5.56 11.24
C LYS A 30 -12.96 4.82 12.09
N SER A 31 -13.44 4.11 13.12
CA SER A 31 -12.57 3.28 13.96
C SER A 31 -12.05 2.06 13.20
N LEU A 32 -10.71 1.91 13.15
CA LEU A 32 -10.05 0.75 12.56
C LEU A 32 -10.55 -0.56 13.18
N LYS A 33 -10.64 -0.60 14.51
CA LYS A 33 -11.06 -1.80 15.24
C LYS A 33 -12.51 -2.16 14.89
N GLN A 34 -13.42 -1.18 14.87
CA GLN A 34 -14.82 -1.46 14.51
C GLN A 34 -14.94 -1.97 13.07
N LEU A 35 -14.20 -1.40 12.12
CA LEU A 35 -14.26 -1.83 10.73
C LEU A 35 -13.70 -3.25 10.54
N VAL A 36 -12.50 -3.53 11.05
CA VAL A 36 -11.82 -4.82 10.85
C VAL A 36 -12.59 -5.96 11.52
N PHE A 37 -13.14 -5.74 12.71
CA PHE A 37 -13.87 -6.77 13.47
C PHE A 37 -15.38 -6.83 13.13
N SER A 38 -15.84 -6.08 12.13
CA SER A 38 -17.24 -6.16 11.68
C SER A 38 -17.55 -7.48 10.96
N ASP A 39 -18.85 -7.84 10.93
CA ASP A 39 -19.37 -9.01 10.22
C ASP A 39 -18.93 -9.07 8.74
N LYS A 40 -18.70 -7.90 8.13
CA LYS A 40 -18.28 -7.78 6.73
C LYS A 40 -16.93 -8.45 6.46
N TYR A 41 -16.01 -8.45 7.42
CA TYR A 41 -14.65 -8.96 7.25
C TYR A 41 -14.36 -10.23 8.06
N LYS A 42 -15.36 -10.82 8.73
CA LYS A 42 -15.21 -12.00 9.59
C LYS A 42 -14.55 -13.22 8.93
N HIS A 43 -14.68 -13.36 7.61
CA HIS A 43 -14.11 -14.47 6.84
C HIS A 43 -12.66 -14.23 6.37
N TYR A 44 -12.09 -13.06 6.67
CA TYR A 44 -10.71 -12.74 6.36
C TYR A 44 -9.78 -13.16 7.50
N ASN A 45 -8.48 -13.27 7.22
CA ASN A 45 -7.48 -13.32 8.27
C ASN A 45 -7.45 -11.98 9.02
N ILE A 46 -8.22 -11.87 10.11
CA ILE A 46 -8.41 -10.65 10.88
C ILE A 46 -7.08 -10.07 11.38
N LYS A 47 -6.19 -10.92 11.91
CA LYS A 47 -4.86 -10.49 12.37
C LYS A 47 -4.03 -9.92 11.23
N GLY A 48 -4.03 -10.62 10.09
CA GLY A 48 -3.33 -10.19 8.89
C GLY A 48 -3.88 -8.89 8.30
N LEU A 49 -5.20 -8.73 8.28
CA LEU A 49 -5.90 -7.55 7.80
C LEU A 49 -5.65 -6.35 8.71
N TYR A 50 -5.82 -6.52 10.03
CA TYR A 50 -5.55 -5.48 11.02
C TYR A 50 -4.10 -5.00 10.92
N GLY A 51 -3.14 -5.93 10.93
CA GLY A 51 -1.72 -5.59 10.86
C GLY A 51 -1.34 -4.87 9.58
N LEU A 52 -1.90 -5.28 8.43
CA LEU A 52 -1.66 -4.59 7.16
C LEU A 52 -2.23 -3.17 7.16
N VAL A 53 -3.48 -2.99 7.58
CA VAL A 53 -4.10 -1.65 7.61
C VAL A 53 -3.41 -0.74 8.63
N SER A 54 -3.10 -1.25 9.82
CA SER A 54 -2.41 -0.50 10.86
C SER A 54 -1.05 0.00 10.38
N GLU A 55 -0.26 -0.86 9.73
CA GLU A 55 1.05 -0.47 9.18
C GLU A 55 0.89 0.53 8.03
N THR A 56 -0.11 0.36 7.16
CA THR A 56 -0.37 1.33 6.07
C THR A 56 -0.73 2.72 6.62
N LEU A 57 -1.52 2.78 7.70
CA LEU A 57 -1.90 4.05 8.32
C LEU A 57 -0.73 4.71 9.07
N SER A 58 0.07 3.94 9.81
CA SER A 58 1.24 4.46 10.54
C SER A 58 2.32 5.00 9.59
N ARG A 59 2.47 4.40 8.41
CA ARG A 59 3.40 4.81 7.36
C ARG A 59 2.82 5.85 6.40
N GLY A 60 1.70 6.49 6.73
CA GLY A 60 0.99 7.39 5.81
C GLY A 60 1.88 8.46 5.15
N THR A 61 2.63 9.20 5.97
CA THR A 61 3.52 10.28 5.49
C THR A 61 4.64 9.77 4.59
N ILE A 62 5.32 8.68 4.99
CA ILE A 62 6.39 8.11 4.15
C ILE A 62 5.83 7.53 2.85
N LEU A 63 4.64 6.92 2.88
CA LEU A 63 3.95 6.47 1.68
C LEU A 63 3.61 7.64 0.74
N ASP A 64 3.19 8.79 1.26
CA ASP A 64 2.96 9.99 0.44
C ASP A 64 4.23 10.39 -0.32
N ILE A 65 5.35 10.52 0.40
CA ILE A 65 6.66 10.86 -0.17
C ILE A 65 7.07 9.84 -1.25
N LEU A 66 6.97 8.54 -0.95
CA LEU A 66 7.34 7.49 -1.90
C LEU A 66 6.50 7.56 -3.17
N LEU A 67 5.18 7.72 -3.06
CA LEU A 67 4.30 7.76 -4.22
C LEU A 67 4.53 9.03 -5.07
N GLU A 68 4.85 10.15 -4.42
CA GLU A 68 5.22 11.40 -5.09
C GLU A 68 6.56 11.27 -5.83
N LYS A 69 7.64 10.87 -5.14
CA LYS A 69 8.99 10.73 -5.72
C LYS A 69 9.06 9.67 -6.81
N THR A 70 8.31 8.58 -6.65
CA THR A 70 8.25 7.56 -7.69
C THR A 70 7.39 7.98 -8.88
N GLU A 71 6.49 8.94 -8.70
CA GLU A 71 5.45 9.36 -9.65
C GLU A 71 4.55 8.20 -10.10
N ILE A 72 4.49 7.11 -9.34
CA ILE A 72 3.83 5.87 -9.78
C ILE A 72 2.36 6.09 -10.10
N LEU A 73 1.67 6.96 -9.36
CA LEU A 73 0.26 7.28 -9.60
C LEU A 73 0.07 8.16 -10.85
N THR A 74 1.03 9.01 -11.17
CA THR A 74 0.96 9.90 -12.34
C THR A 74 1.34 9.16 -13.62
N ARG A 75 2.37 8.31 -13.57
CA ARG A 75 2.84 7.51 -14.72
C ARG A 75 1.88 6.37 -15.06
N GLU A 76 1.20 5.82 -14.06
CA GLU A 76 0.29 4.69 -14.22
C GLU A 76 -1.15 5.14 -13.90
N GLU A 77 -1.81 5.82 -14.84
CA GLU A 77 -3.13 6.45 -14.63
C GLU A 77 -4.19 5.48 -14.05
N TYR A 78 -4.14 4.21 -14.45
CA TYR A 78 -5.05 3.18 -13.94
C TYR A 78 -4.85 2.84 -12.46
N LEU A 79 -3.66 3.12 -11.89
CA LEU A 79 -3.38 3.04 -10.46
C LEU A 79 -3.93 4.25 -9.71
N ASN A 80 -3.92 5.43 -10.33
CA ASN A 80 -4.47 6.65 -9.75
C ASN A 80 -5.98 6.55 -9.45
N LYS A 81 -6.69 5.66 -10.14
CA LYS A 81 -8.12 5.39 -9.87
C LYS A 81 -8.37 4.79 -8.48
N ASP A 82 -7.35 4.23 -7.84
CA ASP A 82 -7.45 3.62 -6.51
C ASP A 82 -6.10 3.73 -5.76
N PRO A 83 -5.68 4.93 -5.34
CA PRO A 83 -4.35 5.14 -4.77
C PRO A 83 -4.16 4.38 -3.44
N TRP A 84 -5.25 4.09 -2.73
CA TRP A 84 -5.24 3.31 -1.49
C TRP A 84 -4.82 1.86 -1.71
N ILE A 85 -5.13 1.25 -2.86
CA ILE A 85 -4.61 -0.09 -3.15
C ILE A 85 -3.09 -0.08 -3.31
N VAL A 86 -2.56 0.99 -3.92
CA VAL A 86 -1.12 1.14 -4.15
C VAL A 86 -0.40 1.30 -2.82
N ARG A 87 -0.91 2.18 -1.94
CA ARG A 87 -0.41 2.33 -0.57
C ARG A 87 -0.31 1.00 0.16
N VAL A 88 -1.38 0.20 0.15
CA VAL A 88 -1.42 -1.11 0.81
C VAL A 88 -0.42 -2.10 0.19
N LEU A 89 -0.30 -2.14 -1.13
CA LEU A 89 0.63 -3.03 -1.82
C LEU A 89 2.09 -2.65 -1.52
N VAL A 90 2.41 -1.35 -1.56
CA VAL A 90 3.72 -0.81 -1.16
C VAL A 90 4.00 -1.15 0.31
N THR A 91 3.01 -1.03 1.20
CA THR A 91 3.19 -1.41 2.61
C THR A 91 3.56 -2.88 2.78
N GLU A 92 2.82 -3.79 2.14
CA GLU A 92 3.09 -5.22 2.23
C GLU A 92 4.47 -5.58 1.65
N LEU A 93 4.88 -4.88 0.58
CA LEU A 93 6.15 -5.06 -0.11
C LEU A 93 7.37 -4.53 0.67
N LEU A 94 7.27 -3.37 1.34
CA LEU A 94 8.44 -2.77 1.98
C LEU A 94 8.61 -3.20 3.44
N TRP A 95 7.52 -3.29 4.21
CA TRP A 95 7.63 -3.47 5.68
C TRP A 95 7.07 -4.80 6.20
N ARG A 96 6.12 -5.44 5.51
CA ARG A 96 5.53 -6.70 6.01
C ARG A 96 6.16 -7.93 5.41
N LYS A 97 5.54 -8.51 4.38
CA LYS A 97 5.99 -9.81 3.84
C LYS A 97 7.21 -9.70 2.95
N LYS A 98 7.61 -8.48 2.59
CA LYS A 98 8.74 -8.21 1.70
C LYS A 98 8.62 -8.89 0.32
N ARG A 99 7.38 -9.17 -0.09
CA ARG A 99 7.01 -9.80 -1.36
C ARG A 99 5.52 -9.61 -1.63
N LEU A 100 5.17 -9.60 -2.91
CA LEU A 100 3.77 -9.68 -3.38
C LEU A 100 3.62 -10.89 -4.29
N LEU A 101 2.59 -11.71 -4.04
CA LEU A 101 2.33 -12.95 -4.78
C LEU A 101 0.99 -12.84 -5.51
N SER A 102 0.98 -12.25 -6.70
CA SER A 102 -0.19 -12.20 -7.58
C SER A 102 0.18 -11.68 -8.97
N GLY A 103 -0.36 -12.30 -10.03
CA GLY A 103 -0.24 -11.81 -11.40
C GLY A 103 -1.16 -10.64 -11.77
N ALA A 104 -1.87 -10.05 -10.81
CA ALA A 104 -2.73 -8.89 -11.06
C ALA A 104 -1.90 -7.68 -11.50
N SER A 105 -2.34 -6.95 -12.53
CA SER A 105 -1.57 -5.84 -13.11
C SER A 105 -1.12 -4.81 -12.07
N ARG A 106 -2.00 -4.43 -11.13
CA ARG A 106 -1.64 -3.49 -10.05
C ARG A 106 -0.51 -4.01 -9.17
N VAL A 107 -0.48 -5.32 -8.91
CA VAL A 107 0.58 -5.95 -8.11
C VAL A 107 1.88 -5.99 -8.89
N GLN A 108 1.81 -6.38 -10.17
CA GLN A 108 2.98 -6.46 -11.05
C GLN A 108 3.64 -5.10 -11.26
N THR A 109 2.85 -4.04 -11.43
CA THR A 109 3.42 -2.70 -11.56
C THR A 109 4.04 -2.20 -10.26
N VAL A 110 3.44 -2.46 -9.09
CA VAL A 110 4.10 -2.12 -7.81
C VAL A 110 5.42 -2.89 -7.64
N LEU A 111 5.49 -4.17 -8.07
CA LEU A 111 6.73 -4.93 -8.09
C LEU A 111 7.77 -4.34 -9.05
N LEU A 112 7.36 -3.85 -10.23
CA LEU A 112 8.25 -3.19 -11.18
C LEU A 112 8.89 -1.92 -10.58
N TYR A 113 8.14 -1.19 -9.76
CA TYR A 113 8.62 0.00 -9.06
C TYR A 113 9.41 -0.31 -7.77
N GLU A 114 9.54 -1.58 -7.37
CA GLU A 114 10.20 -1.98 -6.11
C GLU A 114 11.62 -1.39 -5.95
N PRO A 115 12.52 -1.41 -6.96
CA PRO A 115 13.86 -0.84 -6.80
C PRO A 115 13.82 0.66 -6.53
N LYS A 116 12.96 1.40 -7.24
CA LYS A 116 12.79 2.85 -7.06
C LYS A 116 12.19 3.15 -5.69
N LEU A 117 11.15 2.42 -5.29
CA LEU A 117 10.53 2.55 -3.96
C LEU A 117 11.52 2.33 -2.82
N LYS A 118 12.40 1.32 -2.95
CA LYS A 118 13.46 1.05 -1.95
C LYS A 118 14.52 2.14 -1.91
N ALA A 119 14.93 2.66 -3.07
CA ALA A 119 15.89 3.76 -3.14
C ALA A 119 15.35 5.03 -2.49
N GLU A 120 14.12 5.44 -2.84
CA GLU A 120 13.46 6.61 -2.23
C GLU A 120 13.19 6.42 -0.73
N LEU A 121 12.88 5.19 -0.29
CA LEU A 121 12.73 4.90 1.15
C LEU A 121 14.04 5.17 1.89
N LYS A 122 15.16 4.67 1.36
CA LYS A 122 16.47 4.90 1.96
C LYS A 122 16.80 6.40 2.01
N THR A 123 16.57 7.13 0.92
CA THR A 123 16.80 8.59 0.88
C THR A 123 15.95 9.33 1.90
N ALA A 124 14.68 8.92 2.09
CA ALA A 124 13.79 9.54 3.06
C ALA A 124 14.20 9.23 4.51
N GLU A 125 14.72 8.03 4.79
CA GLU A 125 15.25 7.64 6.10
C GLU A 125 16.56 8.39 6.41
N ASP A 126 17.48 8.49 5.43
CA ASP A 126 18.75 9.21 5.57
C ASP A 126 18.54 10.71 5.80
N SER A 127 17.56 11.31 5.12
CA SER A 127 17.21 12.74 5.28
C SER A 127 16.66 13.06 6.67
N ASN A 128 16.03 12.09 7.33
CA ASN A 128 15.49 12.25 8.68
C ASN A 128 16.60 12.17 9.75
N PHE A 129 17.76 11.59 9.42
CA PHE A 129 18.91 11.48 10.33
C PHE A 129 19.71 12.80 10.41
N ASN A 130 19.82 13.53 9.30
CA ASN A 130 20.61 14.77 9.21
C ASN A 130 20.01 16.00 9.94
N VAL A 131 18.74 15.94 10.37
CA VAL A 131 18.10 17.03 11.12
C VAL A 131 18.49 17.00 12.61
N LEU A 132 18.99 15.86 13.13
CA LEU A 132 19.33 15.69 14.54
C LEU A 132 20.78 16.09 14.89
N GLU A 133 21.63 16.39 13.91
CA GLU A 133 23.04 16.77 14.13
C GLU A 133 23.32 18.28 14.06
N THR A 134 22.31 19.12 13.76
CA THR A 134 22.50 20.58 13.59
C THR A 134 21.90 21.43 14.71
N GLY A 135 21.39 20.81 15.77
CA GLY A 135 20.82 21.48 16.95
C GLY A 135 21.69 21.31 18.18
N ASP A 136 22.90 21.88 18.18
CA ASP A 136 23.63 22.32 19.37
C ASP A 136 24.87 23.13 18.92
N MET A 137 24.67 24.44 18.74
CA MET A 137 25.70 25.47 18.94
C MET A 137 25.11 26.58 19.80
#